data_AF-A0A4Q3UG31-F1
#
_entry.id   AF-A0A4Q3UG31-F1
#
_cell.length_a   1.000
_cell.length_b   1.000
_cell.length_c   1.000
_cell.angle_alpha   90.00
_cell.angle_beta   90.00
_cell.angle_gamma   90.00
#
_symmetry.space_group_name_H-M   'P 1'
#
loop_
_entity.id
_entity.type
_entity.pdbx_description
1 polymer ?
#
loop_
_entity_poly.entity_id
_entity_poly.type
_entity_poly.pdbx_seq_one_letter_code
_entity_poly.pdbx_strand_id
1 'polypeptide(L)'
;MNVLPLLIPALLHPNSSPASLARPLYQPTTSQLAASYKRADEFGRQAASKVAMLRLDPTWIEGGKVLLYRKDAVGGTSEFVRVDATSGAKSAPFDATRLAAALSK
;
A
#
# COMPACT_ATOMS: atom_id res chain seq x y z
N MET A 1 62.65 44.23 -44.05
CA MET A 1 62.68 44.07 -42.57
C MET A 1 61.40 44.66 -42.00
N ASN A 2 60.48 43.84 -41.49
CA ASN A 2 59.95 43.89 -40.11
C ASN A 2 58.69 43.00 -40.03
N VAL A 3 58.79 41.86 -39.34
CA VAL A 3 57.67 40.94 -39.09
C VAL A 3 57.22 41.18 -37.65
N LEU A 4 56.00 41.68 -37.44
CA LEU A 4 55.42 41.80 -36.10
C LEU A 4 54.80 40.45 -35.69
N PRO A 5 55.10 39.88 -34.52
CA PRO A 5 54.33 38.75 -34.00
C PRO A 5 53.10 39.25 -33.24
N LEU A 6 51.93 38.70 -33.57
CA LEU A 6 50.69 38.93 -32.85
C LEU A 6 50.73 38.11 -31.54
N LEU A 7 50.83 38.78 -30.41
CA LEU A 7 50.72 38.19 -29.07
C LEU A 7 49.22 38.02 -28.75
N ILE A 8 48.74 36.78 -28.64
CA ILE A 8 47.38 36.48 -28.16
C ILE A 8 47.45 36.38 -26.64
N PRO A 9 46.78 37.25 -25.85
CA PRO A 9 46.66 37.00 -24.42
C PRO A 9 45.65 35.88 -24.20
N ALA A 10 46.10 34.81 -23.55
CA ALA A 10 45.24 33.77 -23.02
C ALA A 10 44.28 34.39 -22.00
N LEU A 11 43.00 34.52 -22.37
CA LEU A 11 41.93 34.89 -21.44
C LEU A 11 41.63 33.67 -20.54
N LEU A 12 42.32 33.64 -19.40
CA LEU A 12 41.95 32.80 -18.28
C LEU A 12 40.66 33.37 -17.67
N HIS A 13 39.50 32.83 -18.04
CA HIS A 13 38.25 33.10 -17.33
C HIS A 13 37.86 31.87 -16.47
N PRO A 14 37.33 32.14 -15.26
CA PRO A 14 37.26 31.17 -14.17
C PRO A 14 36.34 30.01 -14.49
N ASN A 15 36.79 28.82 -14.06
CA ASN A 15 36.02 27.59 -13.97
C ASN A 15 34.62 27.87 -13.39
N SER A 16 33.59 27.85 -14.22
CA SER A 16 32.21 27.88 -13.78
C SER A 16 31.96 26.61 -12.96
N SER A 17 31.99 26.72 -11.64
CA SER A 17 31.59 25.62 -10.74
C SER A 17 30.27 25.03 -11.25
N PRO A 18 30.15 23.69 -11.38
CA PRO A 18 28.88 23.10 -11.82
C PRO A 18 27.82 23.49 -10.80
N ALA A 19 26.72 24.06 -11.30
CA ALA A 19 25.58 24.45 -10.50
C ALA A 19 25.25 23.36 -9.47
N SER A 20 25.35 23.73 -8.20
CA SER A 20 25.10 22.84 -7.06
C SER A 20 23.73 22.19 -7.21
N LEU A 21 23.70 20.85 -7.29
CA LEU A 21 22.47 20.03 -7.25
C LEU A 21 21.84 20.00 -5.85
N ALA A 22 22.31 20.82 -4.90
CA ALA A 22 21.78 20.87 -3.55
C ALA A 22 20.41 21.55 -3.54
N ARG A 23 19.35 20.78 -3.85
CA ARG A 23 18.00 21.18 -3.49
C ARG A 23 17.96 21.36 -1.96
N PRO A 24 17.40 22.46 -1.45
CA PRO A 24 17.24 22.63 -0.02
C PRO A 24 16.43 21.46 0.54
N LEU A 25 16.83 20.98 1.71
CA LEU A 25 16.09 19.93 2.42
C LEU A 25 14.65 20.41 2.66
N TYR A 26 13.69 19.51 2.46
CA TYR A 26 12.28 19.81 2.71
C TYR A 26 12.07 20.14 4.19
N GLN A 27 11.64 21.37 4.49
CA GLN A 27 11.26 21.82 5.83
C GLN A 27 9.77 22.17 5.84
N PRO A 28 8.89 21.26 6.27
CA PRO A 28 7.46 21.53 6.31
C PRO A 28 7.14 22.54 7.41
N THR A 29 6.17 23.42 7.14
CA THR A 29 5.49 24.16 8.20
C THR A 29 4.62 23.21 9.03
N THR A 30 4.22 23.62 10.23
CA THR A 30 3.31 22.84 11.09
C THR A 30 2.00 22.48 10.38
N SER A 31 1.45 23.41 9.59
CA SER A 31 0.23 23.18 8.79
C SER A 31 0.45 22.14 7.69
N GLN A 32 1.58 22.21 6.98
CA GLN A 32 1.93 21.22 5.95
C GLN A 32 2.18 19.84 6.55
N LEU A 33 2.79 19.78 7.73
CA LEU A 33 3.00 18.53 8.46
C LEU A 33 1.65 17.90 8.85
N ALA A 34 0.75 18.68 9.45
CA ALA A 34 -0.60 18.23 9.80
C ALA A 34 -1.40 17.76 8.57
N ALA A 35 -1.34 18.51 7.46
CA ALA A 35 -1.99 18.12 6.21
C ALA A 35 -1.42 16.82 5.63
N SER A 36 -0.11 16.59 5.77
CA SER A 36 0.54 15.36 5.31
C SER A 36 0.09 14.15 6.11
N TYR A 37 0.00 14.26 7.44
CA TYR A 37 -0.54 13.20 8.29
C TYR A 37 -2.01 12.91 7.98
N LYS A 38 -2.84 13.95 7.84
CA LYS A 38 -4.26 13.79 7.45
C LYS A 38 -4.40 13.01 6.14
N ARG A 39 -3.59 13.36 5.13
CA ARG A 39 -3.60 12.66 3.83
C ARG A 39 -3.15 11.20 3.97
N ALA A 40 -2.14 10.94 4.78
CA ALA A 40 -1.66 9.58 5.04
C ALA A 40 -2.75 8.71 5.68
N ASP A 41 -3.46 9.24 6.68
CA ASP A 41 -4.58 8.54 7.33
C ASP A 41 -5.75 8.29 6.36
N GLU A 42 -6.12 9.30 5.57
CA GLU A 42 -7.17 9.19 4.57
C GLU A 42 -6.83 8.13 3.52
N PHE A 43 -5.58 8.13 3.03
CA PHE A 43 -5.11 7.13 2.08
C PHE A 43 -5.13 5.73 2.69
N GLY A 44 -4.66 5.55 3.93
CA GLY A 44 -4.69 4.28 4.64
C GLY A 44 -6.10 3.71 4.76
N ARG A 45 -7.08 4.55 5.13
CA ARG A 45 -8.50 4.16 5.18
C ARG A 45 -9.06 3.77 3.81
N GLN A 46 -8.74 4.54 2.77
CA GLN A 46 -9.20 4.25 1.41
C GLN A 46 -8.59 2.94 0.90
N ALA A 47 -7.29 2.74 1.07
CA ALA A 47 -6.55 1.57 0.61
C ALA A 47 -6.98 0.28 1.34
N ALA A 48 -7.32 0.36 2.64
CA ALA A 48 -7.79 -0.80 3.41
C ALA A 48 -9.02 -1.48 2.78
N SER A 49 -9.91 -0.71 2.13
CA SER A 49 -11.10 -1.24 1.44
C SER A 49 -10.82 -1.83 0.06
N LYS A 50 -9.61 -1.63 -0.49
CA LYS A 50 -9.24 -2.04 -1.85
C LYS A 50 -8.49 -3.36 -1.89
N VAL A 51 -7.94 -3.81 -0.77
CA VAL A 51 -7.22 -5.08 -0.66
C VAL A 51 -8.10 -6.10 0.05
N ALA A 52 -8.57 -7.10 -0.70
CA ALA A 52 -9.31 -8.21 -0.10
C ALA A 52 -8.37 -9.06 0.78
N MET A 53 -8.92 -9.62 1.86
CA MET A 53 -8.22 -10.59 2.72
C MET A 53 -6.95 -10.06 3.41
N LEU A 54 -6.86 -8.74 3.68
CA LEU A 54 -5.71 -8.12 4.36
C LEU A 54 -5.55 -8.59 5.82
N ARG A 55 -6.67 -8.86 6.50
CA ARG A 55 -6.71 -9.46 7.84
C ARG A 55 -7.50 -10.76 7.75
N LEU A 56 -6.97 -11.81 8.37
CA LEU A 56 -7.63 -13.10 8.51
C LEU A 56 -7.77 -13.39 10.00
N ASP A 57 -9.01 -13.46 10.48
CA ASP A 57 -9.34 -13.79 11.85
C ASP A 57 -9.85 -15.24 11.91
N PRO A 58 -9.00 -16.22 12.23
CA PRO A 58 -9.35 -17.63 12.16
C PRO A 58 -10.12 -18.10 13.40
N THR A 59 -11.20 -18.84 13.17
CA THR A 59 -11.89 -19.63 14.19
C THR A 59 -11.71 -21.11 13.89
N TRP A 60 -11.16 -21.86 14.85
CA TRP A 60 -10.97 -23.29 14.72
C TRP A 60 -12.18 -24.05 15.26
N ILE A 61 -12.77 -24.91 14.44
CA ILE A 61 -13.93 -25.73 14.78
C ILE A 61 -13.62 -27.22 14.55
N GLU A 62 -14.58 -28.09 14.92
CA GLU A 62 -14.45 -29.56 14.75
C GLU A 62 -13.15 -30.12 15.38
N GLY A 63 -12.82 -29.63 16.57
CA GLY A 63 -11.60 -30.03 17.27
C GLY A 63 -10.31 -29.57 16.59
N GLY A 64 -10.36 -28.49 15.82
CA GLY A 64 -9.19 -27.92 15.13
C GLY A 64 -8.95 -28.47 13.73
N LYS A 65 -9.83 -29.32 13.22
CA LYS A 65 -9.72 -29.88 11.85
C LYS A 65 -10.20 -28.93 10.78
N VAL A 66 -10.92 -27.88 11.17
CA VAL A 66 -11.57 -26.98 10.24
C VAL A 66 -11.30 -25.55 10.66
N LEU A 67 -10.87 -24.76 9.69
CA LEU A 67 -10.68 -23.32 9.80
C LEU A 67 -11.91 -22.62 9.24
N LEU A 68 -12.61 -21.85 10.06
CA LEU A 68 -13.66 -20.94 9.66
C LEU A 68 -13.13 -19.51 9.74
N TYR A 69 -13.20 -18.76 8.64
CA TYR A 69 -12.79 -17.35 8.64
C TYR A 69 -13.77 -16.46 7.87
N ARG A 70 -13.81 -15.18 8.26
CA ARG A 70 -14.54 -14.15 7.50
C ARG A 70 -13.62 -13.57 6.44
N LYS A 71 -14.10 -13.50 5.21
CA LYS A 71 -13.45 -12.84 4.08
C LYS A 71 -14.24 -11.59 3.74
N ASP A 72 -13.62 -10.44 3.99
CA ASP A 72 -14.14 -9.15 3.59
C ASP A 72 -13.68 -8.87 2.15
N ALA A 73 -14.64 -8.56 1.28
CA ALA A 73 -14.46 -8.27 -0.13
C ALA A 73 -14.65 -6.78 -0.43
N VAL A 74 -14.18 -6.37 -1.61
CA VAL A 74 -14.29 -4.99 -2.07
C VAL A 74 -15.77 -4.61 -2.20
N GLY A 75 -16.14 -3.46 -1.65
CA GLY A 75 -17.53 -2.98 -1.64
C GLY A 75 -18.31 -3.30 -0.36
N GLY A 76 -17.65 -3.81 0.68
CA GLY A 76 -18.27 -4.02 2.00
C GLY A 76 -19.09 -5.30 2.10
N THR A 77 -18.97 -6.19 1.10
CA THR A 77 -19.52 -7.54 1.19
C THR A 77 -18.57 -8.42 2.00
N SER A 78 -19.14 -9.31 2.81
CA SER A 78 -18.38 -10.27 3.61
C SER A 78 -18.97 -11.66 3.44
N GLU A 79 -18.11 -12.66 3.32
CA GLU A 79 -18.50 -14.07 3.27
C GLU A 79 -17.74 -14.86 4.34
N PHE A 80 -18.36 -15.90 4.88
CA PHE A 80 -17.65 -16.87 5.72
C PHE A 80 -17.19 -18.04 4.86
N VAL A 81 -15.94 -18.45 5.05
CA VAL A 81 -15.32 -19.56 4.32
C VAL A 81 -14.90 -20.62 5.33
N ARG A 82 -15.31 -21.86 5.06
CA ARG A 82 -14.89 -23.04 5.80
C ARG A 82 -13.76 -23.72 5.02
N VAL A 83 -12.70 -24.13 5.71
CA VAL A 83 -11.54 -24.80 5.10
C VAL A 83 -11.23 -26.05 5.92
N ASP A 84 -11.16 -27.19 5.23
CA ASP A 84 -10.61 -28.41 5.82
C ASP A 84 -9.08 -28.25 5.98
N ALA A 85 -8.58 -28.40 7.21
CA ALA A 85 -7.18 -28.13 7.53
C ALA A 85 -6.20 -29.19 6.98
N THR A 86 -6.70 -30.36 6.59
CA THR A 86 -5.85 -31.46 6.08
C THR A 86 -5.67 -31.35 4.57
N SER A 87 -6.77 -31.12 3.85
CA SER A 87 -6.81 -31.05 2.39
C SER A 87 -6.68 -29.63 1.84
N GLY A 88 -6.93 -28.61 2.66
CA GLY A 88 -7.03 -27.22 2.22
C GLY A 88 -8.31 -26.92 1.42
N ALA A 89 -9.24 -27.86 1.32
CA ALA A 89 -10.47 -27.70 0.55
C ALA A 89 -11.37 -26.64 1.18
N LYS A 90 -11.85 -25.71 0.35
CA LYS A 90 -12.74 -24.62 0.76
C LYS A 90 -14.18 -24.97 0.46
N SER A 91 -15.08 -24.68 1.38
CA SER A 91 -16.52 -24.90 1.22
C SER A 91 -17.35 -23.76 1.81
N ALA A 92 -18.64 -23.76 1.48
CA ALA A 92 -19.61 -22.94 2.19
C ALA A 92 -19.55 -23.23 3.71
N PRO A 93 -19.86 -22.23 4.55
CA PRO A 93 -19.78 -22.35 6.00
C PRO A 93 -20.88 -23.27 6.56
N PHE A 94 -22.02 -23.33 5.90
CA PHE A 94 -23.16 -24.19 6.22
C PHE A 94 -24.03 -24.43 4.97
N ASP A 95 -24.93 -25.40 5.06
CA ASP A 95 -25.99 -25.65 4.08
C ASP A 95 -27.15 -24.66 4.30
N ALA A 96 -27.28 -23.68 3.40
CA ALA A 96 -28.29 -22.64 3.51
C ALA A 96 -29.72 -23.17 3.36
N THR A 97 -29.93 -24.18 2.52
CA THR A 97 -31.25 -24.79 2.30
C THR A 97 -31.71 -25.52 3.56
N ARG A 98 -30.81 -26.30 4.16
CA ARG A 98 -31.10 -27.02 5.40
C ARG A 98 -31.34 -26.06 6.56
N LEU A 99 -30.56 -24.97 6.66
CA LEU A 99 -30.76 -23.95 7.69
C LEU A 99 -32.10 -23.25 7.54
N ALA A 100 -32.45 -22.77 6.33
CA ALA A 100 -33.71 -22.10 6.09
C ALA A 100 -34.92 -22.99 6.40
N ALA A 101 -34.85 -24.27 6.03
CA ALA A 101 -35.88 -25.26 6.33
C ALA A 101 -36.04 -25.49 7.85
N ALA A 102 -34.93 -25.50 8.60
CA ALA A 102 -34.96 -25.66 10.06
C ALA A 102 -35.53 -24.43 10.79
N LEU A 103 -35.32 -23.22 10.25
CA LEU A 103 -35.78 -21.96 10.84
C LEU A 103 -37.23 -21.58 10.48
N SER A 104 -37.83 -22.23 9.49
CA SER A 104 -39.20 -21.92 9.01
C SER A 104 -40.30 -22.69 9.76
N LYS A 105 -40.01 -23.22 10.95
CA LYS A 105 -40.94 -23.87 11.87
C LYS A 105 -41.15 -22.99 13.10
#